data_AF-A0A7K5UF71-F1
#
_entry.id   AF-A0A7K5UF71-F1
#
_cell.length_a   1.000
_cell.length_b   1.000
_cell.length_c   1.000
_cell.angle_alpha   90.00
_cell.angle_beta   90.00
_cell.angle_gamma   90.00
#
_symmetry.space_group_name_H-M   'P 1'
#
loop_
_entity.id
_entity.type
_entity.pdbx_description
1 polymer ?
#
loop_
_entity_poly.entity_id
_entity_poly.type
_entity_poly.pdbx_seq_one_letter_code
_entity_poly.pdbx_strand_id
1 'polypeptide(L)'
;AKMQNYLLSSSVGPEELPTLKELSTSEICKVWSGASRYIHRQLLQKRAVEIGVGTFALVPVQASVEEGKVLTVERPVFIVSKPLRAFYNLECDETKISDDTAVVQLDFGEIAADTHFRREIVELCVHETLLCFAGALRDNKEVEFSFK
;
A
#
# COMPACT_ATOMS: atom_id res chain seq x y z
N ALA A 1 1.29 7.20 -9.37
CA ALA A 1 2.75 6.95 -9.49
C ALA A 1 3.00 5.70 -10.33
N LYS A 2 4.04 5.68 -11.18
CA LYS A 2 4.41 4.47 -11.94
C LYS A 2 5.17 3.50 -11.03
N MET A 3 4.81 2.21 -11.03
CA MET A 3 5.46 1.17 -10.22
C MET A 3 6.99 1.11 -10.37
N GLN A 4 7.51 1.47 -11.55
CA GLN A 4 8.94 1.50 -11.86
C GLN A 4 9.74 2.44 -10.95
N ASN A 5 9.09 3.47 -10.39
CA ASN A 5 9.74 4.43 -9.51
C ASN A 5 10.23 3.82 -8.19
N TYR A 6 9.81 2.60 -7.86
CA TYR A 6 10.13 1.93 -6.59
C TYR A 6 11.16 0.81 -6.74
N LEU A 7 11.74 0.59 -7.92
CA LEU A 7 12.83 -0.37 -8.15
C LEU A 7 14.18 0.29 -7.86
N LEU A 8 14.66 0.15 -6.63
CA LEU A 8 15.80 0.88 -6.09
C LEU A 8 17.07 0.04 -6.13
N SER A 9 18.10 0.53 -6.83
CA SER A 9 19.44 -0.07 -6.83
C SER A 9 20.32 0.38 -5.66
N SER A 10 20.02 1.53 -5.04
CA SER A 10 20.77 2.14 -3.93
C SER A 10 19.84 2.70 -2.86
N SER A 11 20.34 2.86 -1.63
CA SER A 11 19.53 3.37 -0.51
C SER A 11 19.00 4.76 -0.82
N VAL A 12 17.73 5.00 -0.47
CA VAL A 12 17.11 6.32 -0.62
C VAL A 12 17.68 7.23 0.45
N GLY A 13 18.42 8.25 0.04
CA GLY A 13 18.98 9.25 0.93
C GLY A 13 17.92 10.27 1.38
N PRO A 14 18.18 11.01 2.46
CA PRO A 14 17.30 12.09 2.90
C PRO A 14 17.08 13.15 1.79
N GLU A 15 18.05 13.37 0.89
CA GLU A 15 17.93 14.31 -0.24
C GLU A 15 16.88 13.90 -1.28
N GLU A 16 16.54 12.62 -1.33
CA GLU A 16 15.51 12.07 -2.23
C GLU A 16 14.11 12.10 -1.58
N LEU A 17 14.03 12.57 -0.33
CA LEU A 17 12.80 12.64 0.47
C LEU A 17 12.55 14.08 1.00
N PRO A 18 12.52 15.11 0.12
CA PRO A 18 12.39 16.49 0.55
C PRO A 18 11.07 16.77 1.28
N THR A 19 9.96 16.14 0.87
CA THR A 19 8.65 16.38 1.50
C THR A 19 8.59 15.75 2.90
N LEU A 20 9.11 14.55 3.07
CA LEU A 20 9.16 13.90 4.39
C LEU A 20 10.12 14.61 5.35
N LYS A 21 11.17 15.29 4.84
CA LYS A 21 12.03 16.15 5.65
C LYS A 21 11.31 17.39 6.17
N GLU A 22 10.43 17.97 5.36
CA GLU A 22 9.71 19.21 5.70
C GLU A 22 8.50 18.95 6.61
N LEU A 23 7.86 17.79 6.47
CA LEU A 23 6.69 17.42 7.27
C LEU A 23 7.11 16.85 8.64
N SER A 24 6.37 17.22 9.67
CA SER A 24 6.48 16.56 10.97
C SER A 24 5.95 15.11 10.90
N THR A 25 6.39 14.26 11.82
CA THR A 25 5.88 12.89 11.95
C THR A 25 4.36 12.85 12.08
N SER A 26 3.76 13.80 12.80
CA SER A 26 2.31 13.88 12.95
C SER A 26 1.60 14.16 11.62
N GLU A 27 2.20 14.99 10.76
CA GLU A 27 1.63 15.33 9.45
C GLU A 27 1.76 14.16 8.48
N ILE A 28 2.90 13.48 8.46
CA ILE A 28 3.11 12.23 7.71
C ILE A 28 2.08 11.18 8.14
N CYS A 29 1.92 10.96 9.44
CA CYS A 29 0.91 10.04 9.97
C CYS A 29 -0.52 10.46 9.58
N LYS A 30 -0.83 11.75 9.54
CA LYS A 30 -2.15 12.25 9.13
C LYS A 30 -2.42 11.96 7.65
N VAL A 31 -1.45 12.18 6.77
CA VAL A 31 -1.55 11.84 5.35
C VAL A 31 -1.75 10.33 5.17
N TRP A 32 -0.93 9.51 5.84
CA TRP A 32 -1.04 8.07 5.77
C TRP A 32 -2.39 7.57 6.31
N SER A 33 -2.89 8.15 7.40
CA SER A 33 -4.22 7.82 7.94
C SER A 33 -5.35 8.10 6.94
N GLY A 34 -5.25 9.21 6.19
CA GLY A 34 -6.17 9.52 5.09
C GLY A 34 -6.11 8.49 3.95
N ALA A 35 -4.90 8.07 3.56
CA ALA A 35 -4.69 7.03 2.56
C ALA A 35 -5.23 5.66 3.03
N SER A 36 -4.96 5.26 4.28
CA SER A 36 -5.49 4.04 4.90
C SER A 36 -7.01 4.03 4.92
N ARG A 37 -7.64 5.17 5.25
CA ARG A 37 -9.09 5.31 5.23
C ARG A 37 -9.67 5.20 3.83
N TYR A 38 -9.01 5.81 2.84
CA TYR A 38 -9.38 5.64 1.44
C TYR A 38 -9.31 4.17 1.03
N ILE A 39 -8.18 3.50 1.26
CA ILE A 39 -8.00 2.07 0.95
C ILE A 39 -9.09 1.23 1.61
N HIS A 40 -9.36 1.47 2.89
CA HIS A 40 -10.40 0.75 3.62
C HIS A 40 -11.79 0.93 2.98
N ARG A 41 -12.17 2.17 2.60
CA ARG A 41 -13.44 2.43 1.88
C ARG A 41 -13.51 1.68 0.54
N GLN A 42 -12.42 1.65 -0.21
CA GLN A 42 -12.35 0.94 -1.50
C GLN A 42 -12.51 -0.57 -1.33
N LEU A 43 -11.84 -1.15 -0.32
CA LEU A 43 -11.96 -2.58 -0.01
C LEU A 43 -13.40 -2.95 0.41
N LEU A 44 -14.07 -2.12 1.22
CA LEU A 44 -15.48 -2.32 1.57
C LEU A 44 -16.41 -2.33 0.34
N GLN A 45 -16.00 -1.64 -0.73
CA GLN A 45 -16.69 -1.63 -2.03
C GLN A 45 -16.22 -2.74 -2.98
N LYS A 46 -15.47 -3.73 -2.47
CA LYS A 46 -14.90 -4.87 -3.23
C LYS A 46 -13.96 -4.43 -4.34
N ARG A 47 -13.31 -3.27 -4.20
CA ARG A 47 -12.29 -2.78 -5.13
C ARG A 47 -10.91 -2.98 -4.54
N ALA A 48 -9.98 -3.42 -5.36
CA ALA A 48 -8.57 -3.50 -5.01
C ALA A 48 -7.92 -2.11 -5.21
N VAL A 49 -6.91 -1.78 -4.40
CA VAL A 49 -6.22 -0.48 -4.47
C VAL A 49 -4.74 -0.67 -4.73
N GLU A 50 -4.30 -0.27 -5.92
CA GLU A 50 -2.89 -0.19 -6.30
C GLU A 50 -2.28 1.11 -5.74
N ILE A 51 -1.23 0.96 -4.94
CA ILE A 51 -0.48 2.10 -4.36
C ILE A 51 0.89 2.29 -5.02
N GLY A 52 1.27 1.40 -5.95
CA GLY A 52 2.50 1.46 -6.73
C GLY A 52 3.56 0.44 -6.29
N VAL A 53 3.76 0.22 -4.99
CA VAL A 53 4.62 -0.89 -4.50
C VAL A 53 3.89 -2.23 -4.46
N GLY A 54 2.56 -2.19 -4.53
CA GLY A 54 1.69 -3.36 -4.54
C GLY A 54 0.23 -2.94 -4.51
N THR A 55 -0.61 -3.93 -4.21
CA THR A 55 -2.07 -3.80 -4.28
C THR A 55 -2.71 -4.34 -3.02
N PHE A 56 -3.59 -3.56 -2.40
CA PHE A 56 -4.49 -4.04 -1.37
C PHE A 56 -5.72 -4.67 -2.01
N ALA A 57 -6.13 -5.85 -1.56
CA ALA A 57 -7.32 -6.52 -2.06
C ALA A 57 -8.00 -7.35 -0.97
N LEU A 58 -9.28 -7.64 -1.15
CA LEU A 58 -9.98 -8.67 -0.39
C LEU A 58 -9.83 -10.00 -1.12
N VAL A 59 -9.35 -11.03 -0.43
CA VAL A 59 -9.25 -12.38 -0.98
C VAL A 59 -10.13 -13.35 -0.18
N PRO A 60 -10.87 -14.25 -0.86
CA PRO A 60 -11.65 -15.27 -0.18
C PRO A 60 -10.72 -16.31 0.44
N VAL A 61 -10.87 -16.56 1.73
CA VAL A 61 -10.16 -17.58 2.49
C VAL A 61 -11.19 -18.51 3.12
N GLN A 62 -10.94 -19.81 3.03
CA GLN A 62 -11.76 -20.81 3.70
C GLN A 62 -11.36 -20.91 5.17
N ALA A 63 -12.29 -20.57 6.06
CA ALA A 63 -12.15 -20.74 7.50
C ALA A 63 -12.93 -21.99 7.93
N SER A 64 -12.27 -22.89 8.66
CA SER A 64 -12.92 -24.04 9.30
C SER A 64 -13.68 -23.59 10.54
N VAL A 65 -14.93 -24.01 10.66
CA VAL A 65 -15.79 -23.79 11.83
C VAL A 65 -16.00 -25.12 12.56
N GLU A 66 -16.40 -25.07 13.83
CA GLU A 66 -16.86 -26.26 14.57
C GLU A 66 -17.92 -27.04 13.76
N GLU A 67 -17.93 -28.37 13.92
CA GLU A 67 -18.73 -29.33 13.13
C GLU A 67 -18.34 -29.49 11.64
N GLY A 68 -17.12 -29.12 11.24
CA GLY A 68 -16.61 -29.42 9.89
C GLY A 68 -17.24 -28.59 8.77
N LYS A 69 -17.98 -27.53 9.12
CA LYS A 69 -18.49 -26.55 8.16
C LYS A 69 -17.37 -25.60 7.76
N VAL A 70 -17.29 -25.27 6.46
CA VAL A 70 -16.33 -24.31 5.92
C VAL A 70 -17.07 -23.02 5.58
N LEU A 71 -16.59 -21.90 6.11
CA LEU A 71 -17.08 -20.57 5.75
C LEU A 71 -16.05 -19.86 4.89
N THR A 72 -16.48 -19.29 3.77
CA THR A 72 -15.66 -18.38 2.99
C THR A 72 -15.72 -17.00 3.64
N VAL A 73 -14.59 -16.55 4.17
CA VAL A 73 -14.42 -15.19 4.70
C VAL A 73 -13.53 -14.39 3.76
N GLU A 74 -13.80 -13.10 3.63
CA GLU A 74 -12.91 -12.22 2.88
C GLU A 74 -11.87 -11.61 3.81
N ARG A 75 -10.60 -11.77 3.45
CA ARG A 75 -9.48 -11.23 4.20
C ARG A 75 -8.81 -10.11 3.42
N PRO A 76 -8.56 -8.93 4.01
CA PRO A 76 -7.71 -7.94 3.40
C PRO A 76 -6.27 -8.42 3.39
N VAL A 77 -5.64 -8.34 2.23
CA VAL A 77 -4.24 -8.69 2.01
C VAL A 77 -3.54 -7.58 1.24
N PHE A 78 -2.24 -7.44 1.50
CA PHE A 78 -1.36 -6.63 0.68
C PHE A 78 -0.51 -7.54 -0.19
N ILE A 79 -0.58 -7.36 -1.51
CA ILE A 79 0.14 -8.17 -2.49
C ILE A 79 1.23 -7.29 -3.08
N VAL A 80 2.48 -7.58 -2.76
CA VAL A 80 3.65 -6.90 -3.34
C VAL A 80 3.63 -7.11 -4.86
N SER A 81 3.94 -6.05 -5.61
CA SER A 81 3.88 -6.13 -7.06
C SER A 81 4.90 -7.10 -7.64
N LYS A 82 4.54 -7.77 -8.75
CA LYS A 82 5.41 -8.76 -9.42
C LYS A 82 6.80 -8.20 -9.78
N PRO A 83 6.94 -6.97 -10.33
CA PRO A 83 8.26 -6.42 -10.65
C PRO A 83 9.12 -6.22 -9.40
N LEU A 84 8.55 -5.72 -8.30
CA LEU A 84 9.28 -5.55 -7.04
C LEU A 84 9.71 -6.89 -6.46
N ARG A 85 8.80 -7.87 -6.44
CA ARG A 85 9.10 -9.22 -5.98
C ARG A 85 10.25 -9.85 -6.76
N ALA A 86 10.23 -9.74 -8.10
CA ALA A 86 11.27 -10.28 -8.96
C ALA A 86 12.60 -9.54 -8.78
N PHE A 87 12.58 -8.21 -8.69
CA PHE A 87 13.78 -7.38 -8.60
C PHE A 87 14.50 -7.52 -7.25
N TYR A 88 13.75 -7.61 -6.15
CA TYR A 88 14.31 -7.81 -4.80
C TYR A 88 14.38 -9.29 -4.37
N ASN A 89 14.02 -10.22 -5.26
CA ASN A 89 14.01 -11.66 -5.00
C ASN A 89 13.23 -12.06 -3.74
N LEU A 90 12.05 -11.44 -3.54
CA LEU A 90 11.22 -11.64 -2.35
C LEU A 90 10.43 -12.94 -2.42
N GLU A 91 10.47 -13.71 -1.33
CA GLU A 91 9.58 -14.84 -1.13
C GLU A 91 8.24 -14.32 -0.58
N CYS A 92 7.19 -14.39 -1.40
CA CYS A 92 5.83 -14.02 -1.01
C CYS A 92 4.87 -15.13 -1.45
N ASP A 93 3.83 -15.37 -0.67
CA ASP A 93 2.79 -16.32 -1.08
C ASP A 93 2.15 -15.88 -2.40
N GLU A 94 1.86 -16.85 -3.27
CA GLU A 94 1.11 -16.58 -4.51
C GLU A 94 -0.36 -16.30 -4.19
N THR A 95 -0.63 -15.12 -3.66
CA THR A 95 -1.99 -14.62 -3.50
C THR A 95 -2.43 -13.95 -4.80
N LYS A 96 -3.48 -14.47 -5.43
CA LYS A 96 -4.03 -13.92 -6.68
C LYS A 96 -5.32 -13.17 -6.38
N ILE A 97 -5.43 -11.97 -6.93
CA ILE A 97 -6.68 -11.20 -6.96
C ILE A 97 -7.55 -11.82 -8.05
N SER A 98 -8.86 -11.94 -7.83
CA SER A 98 -9.79 -12.40 -8.87
C SER A 98 -9.77 -11.44 -10.05
N ASP A 99 -9.78 -11.96 -11.28
CA ASP A 99 -9.74 -11.16 -12.51
C ASP A 99 -10.95 -10.20 -12.62
N ASP A 100 -12.07 -10.52 -11.95
CA ASP A 100 -13.27 -9.67 -11.90
C ASP A 100 -13.16 -8.49 -10.91
N THR A 101 -12.09 -8.44 -10.11
CA THR A 101 -11.91 -7.39 -9.10
C THR A 101 -11.46 -6.10 -9.75
N ALA A 102 -12.28 -5.04 -9.65
CA ALA A 102 -11.87 -3.72 -10.12
C ALA A 102 -10.66 -3.21 -9.31
N VAL A 103 -9.57 -2.88 -10.01
CA VAL A 103 -8.36 -2.27 -9.42
C VAL A 103 -8.40 -0.78 -9.65
N VAL A 104 -8.34 0.00 -8.57
CA VAL A 104 -8.26 1.46 -8.60
C VAL A 104 -6.94 1.95 -8.03
N GLN A 105 -6.56 3.19 -8.35
CA GLN A 105 -5.40 3.84 -7.73
C GLN A 105 -5.83 4.71 -6.54
N LEU A 106 -4.86 5.20 -5.77
CA LEU A 106 -5.13 6.23 -4.76
C LEU A 106 -5.67 7.50 -5.42
N ASP A 107 -6.78 8.02 -4.89
CA ASP A 107 -7.26 9.35 -5.26
C ASP A 107 -6.65 10.39 -4.30
N PHE A 108 -5.56 11.01 -4.75
CA PHE A 108 -4.89 12.05 -3.97
C PHE A 108 -5.75 13.31 -3.76
N GLY A 109 -6.74 13.56 -4.62
CA GLY A 109 -7.70 14.65 -4.42
C GLY A 109 -8.64 14.37 -3.25
N GLU A 110 -9.19 13.15 -3.18
CA GLU A 110 -10.04 12.72 -2.08
C GLU A 110 -9.27 12.67 -0.74
N ILE A 111 -8.03 12.16 -0.76
CA ILE A 111 -7.17 12.12 0.43
C ILE A 111 -6.78 13.54 0.89
N ALA A 112 -6.50 14.44 -0.05
CA ALA A 112 -6.22 15.85 0.26
C ALA A 112 -7.42 16.53 0.92
N ALA A 113 -8.63 16.29 0.43
CA ALA A 113 -9.85 16.81 1.03
C ALA A 113 -10.08 16.29 2.47
N ASP A 114 -9.84 15.01 2.74
CA ASP A 114 -9.97 14.42 4.09
C ASP A 114 -8.88 14.95 5.05
N THR A 115 -7.65 15.10 4.58
CA THR A 115 -6.49 15.45 5.42
C THR A 115 -6.25 16.95 5.55
N HIS A 116 -6.91 17.77 4.73
CA HIS A 116 -6.75 19.24 4.64
C HIS A 116 -5.33 19.68 4.23
N PHE A 117 -4.61 18.82 3.52
CA PHE A 117 -3.37 19.18 2.85
C PHE A 117 -3.64 19.52 1.38
N ARG A 118 -2.68 20.21 0.76
CA ARG A 118 -2.68 20.36 -0.70
C ARG A 118 -2.46 18.99 -1.35
N ARG A 119 -3.12 18.76 -2.49
CA ARG A 119 -3.00 17.51 -3.26
C ARG A 119 -1.55 17.15 -3.55
N GLU A 120 -0.73 18.13 -3.92
CA GLU A 120 0.67 17.91 -4.26
C GLU A 120 1.47 17.40 -3.05
N ILE A 121 1.21 17.93 -1.85
CA ILE A 121 1.86 17.49 -0.60
C ILE A 121 1.44 16.06 -0.26
N VAL A 122 0.16 15.72 -0.42
CA VAL A 122 -0.34 14.35 -0.20
C VAL A 122 0.33 13.38 -1.16
N GLU A 123 0.35 13.68 -2.46
CA GLU A 123 0.94 12.82 -3.47
C GLU A 123 2.44 12.59 -3.22
N LEU A 124 3.20 13.66 -2.95
CA LEU A 124 4.63 13.56 -2.66
C LEU A 124 4.91 12.83 -1.35
N CYS A 125 4.19 13.15 -0.27
CA CYS A 125 4.33 12.47 1.02
C CYS A 125 4.06 10.96 0.90
N VAL A 126 3.00 10.56 0.20
CA VAL A 126 2.72 9.14 -0.04
C VAL A 126 3.83 8.53 -0.89
N HIS A 127 4.23 9.18 -1.98
CA HIS A 127 5.27 8.66 -2.87
C HIS A 127 6.60 8.42 -2.14
N GLU A 128 7.06 9.41 -1.38
CA GLU A 128 8.29 9.32 -0.59
C GLU A 128 8.20 8.26 0.51
N THR A 129 7.04 8.11 1.16
CA THR A 129 6.80 7.02 2.13
C THR A 129 6.95 5.65 1.47
N LEU A 130 6.44 5.50 0.24
CA LEU A 130 6.56 4.26 -0.52
C LEU A 130 7.98 3.99 -1.02
N LEU A 131 8.79 5.04 -1.27
CA LEU A 131 10.23 4.89 -1.50
C LEU A 131 10.94 4.32 -0.26
N CYS A 132 10.60 4.80 0.94
CA CYS A 132 11.11 4.22 2.19
C CYS A 132 10.71 2.74 2.33
N PHE A 133 9.45 2.41 2.04
CA PHE A 133 8.97 1.03 2.06
C PHE A 133 9.73 0.13 1.08
N ALA A 134 9.92 0.59 -0.17
CA ALA A 134 10.66 -0.15 -1.17
C ALA A 134 12.14 -0.36 -0.78
N GLY A 135 12.77 0.65 -0.17
CA GLY A 135 14.13 0.53 0.34
C GLY A 135 14.24 -0.49 1.48
N ALA A 136 13.25 -0.52 2.37
CA ALA A 136 13.20 -1.51 3.43
C ALA A 136 12.98 -2.94 2.91
N LEU A 137 12.12 -3.11 1.89
CA LEU A 137 11.95 -4.40 1.20
C LEU A 137 13.25 -4.89 0.57
N ARG A 138 13.99 -4.02 -0.11
CA ARG A 138 15.30 -4.37 -0.69
C ARG A 138 16.29 -4.87 0.37
N ASP A 139 16.30 -4.22 1.53
CA ASP A 139 17.16 -4.59 2.65
C ASP A 139 16.66 -5.83 3.41
N ASN A 140 15.61 -6.51 2.92
CA ASN A 140 14.93 -7.64 3.55
C ASN A 140 14.49 -7.35 5.01
N LYS A 141 14.07 -6.11 5.27
CA LYS A 141 13.55 -5.68 6.57
C LYS A 141 12.06 -5.99 6.66
N GLU A 142 11.61 -6.35 7.87
CA GLU A 142 10.19 -6.45 8.16
C GLU A 142 9.53 -5.07 8.09
N VAL A 143 8.42 -4.99 7.36
CA VAL A 143 7.66 -3.76 7.14
C VAL A 143 6.18 -4.03 7.33
N GLU A 144 5.51 -3.12 8.03
CA GLU A 144 4.08 -3.21 8.29
C GLU A 144 3.37 -1.94 7.81
N PHE A 145 2.26 -2.13 7.10
CA PHE A 145 1.29 -1.06 6.89
C PHE A 145 0.29 -1.04 8.03
N SER A 146 0.48 -0.10 8.97
CA SER A 146 -0.51 0.12 10.03
C SER A 146 -1.74 0.85 9.47
N PHE A 147 -2.90 0.25 9.67
CA PHE A 147 -4.21 0.87 9.45
C PHE A 147 -4.76 1.23 10.82
N LYS A 148 -4.86 2.54 11.11
CA LYS A 148 -5.47 3.06 12.34
C LYS A 148 -6.79 3.75 12.04
#